data_AF-A0A4V4NBF7-F1
#
_entry.id   AF-A0A4V4NBF7-F1
#
_cell.length_a   1.000
_cell.length_b   1.000
_cell.length_c   1.000
_cell.angle_alpha   90.00
_cell.angle_beta   90.00
_cell.angle_gamma   90.00
#
_symmetry.space_group_name_H-M   'P 1'
#
loop_
_entity.id
_entity.type
_entity.pdbx_description
1 polymer ?
#
loop_
_entity_poly.entity_id
_entity_poly.type
_entity_poly.pdbx_seq_one_letter_code
_entity_poly.pdbx_strand_id
1 'polypeptide(L)'
;MAYHGQTALNLFADEINGELRDRALRGAIEGKIRHFFDCVDKKNWPGVQEHLRPDVKLLLRLRGPGDIYRNQHYVVEQLKREVASGQTTVHKLLLVDRGRVTCYAATFWMARVKAEQTPYFFESHQVFVIDLDDRHQIKRIDIRDNTDDVMQHDGDKDKMEIAIEETKTDAMHLIDRI
;
A
#
# COMPACT_ATOMS: atom_id res chain seq x y z
N MET A 1 -21.57 -37.94 4.95
CA MET A 1 -20.81 -38.21 6.20
C MET A 1 -20.66 -36.88 6.91
N ALA A 2 -21.39 -36.69 8.01
CA ALA A 2 -21.40 -35.45 8.79
C ALA A 2 -20.27 -35.48 9.83
N TYR A 3 -19.37 -34.49 9.76
CA TYR A 3 -18.29 -34.31 10.73
C TYR A 3 -18.86 -33.52 11.93
N HIS A 4 -19.10 -34.19 13.05
CA HIS A 4 -19.76 -33.61 14.22
C HIS A 4 -18.77 -33.12 15.30
N GLY A 5 -19.05 -31.92 15.80
CA GLY A 5 -18.77 -31.53 17.19
C GLY A 5 -17.41 -30.86 17.39
N GLN A 6 -16.38 -31.64 17.70
CA GLN A 6 -15.18 -31.10 18.36
C GLN A 6 -14.21 -30.40 17.41
N THR A 7 -13.98 -30.92 16.21
CA THR A 7 -13.06 -30.31 15.24
C THR A 7 -13.61 -29.00 14.68
N ALA A 8 -14.93 -28.93 14.44
CA ALA A 8 -15.59 -27.71 14.01
C ALA A 8 -15.64 -26.66 15.13
N LEU A 9 -15.86 -27.08 16.39
CA LEU A 9 -15.76 -26.19 17.56
C LEU A 9 -14.34 -25.69 17.78
N ASN A 10 -13.32 -26.52 17.57
CA ASN A 10 -11.93 -26.10 17.70
C ASN A 10 -11.53 -25.14 16.57
N LEU A 11 -11.92 -25.41 15.32
CA LEU A 11 -11.72 -24.47 14.20
C LEU A 11 -12.44 -23.14 14.43
N PHE A 12 -13.68 -23.18 14.92
CA PHE A 12 -14.44 -21.99 15.27
C PHE A 12 -13.82 -21.24 16.46
N ALA A 13 -13.36 -21.94 17.48
CA ALA A 13 -12.67 -21.33 18.61
C ALA A 13 -11.31 -20.75 18.21
N ASP A 14 -10.57 -21.40 17.32
CA ASP A 14 -9.32 -20.88 16.75
C ASP A 14 -9.58 -19.68 15.84
N GLU A 15 -10.67 -19.68 15.08
CA GLU A 15 -11.10 -18.51 14.30
C GLU A 15 -11.52 -17.35 15.20
N ILE A 16 -12.31 -17.57 16.25
CA ILE A 16 -12.72 -16.53 17.19
C ILE A 16 -11.53 -16.01 18.00
N ASN A 17 -10.65 -16.90 18.48
CA ASN A 17 -9.44 -16.50 19.19
C ASN A 17 -8.43 -15.82 18.27
N GLY A 18 -8.38 -16.23 17.00
CA GLY A 18 -7.65 -15.55 15.92
C GLY A 18 -8.20 -14.16 15.67
N GLU A 19 -9.52 -14.01 15.49
CA GLU A 19 -10.20 -12.72 15.29
C GLU A 19 -10.00 -11.76 16.46
N LEU A 20 -10.04 -12.26 17.70
CA LEU A 20 -9.79 -11.46 18.91
C LEU A 20 -8.34 -10.96 18.98
N ARG A 21 -7.36 -11.80 18.59
CA ARG A 21 -5.94 -11.41 18.52
C ARG A 21 -5.67 -10.47 17.34
N ASP A 22 -6.28 -10.73 16.19
CA ASP A 22 -6.15 -9.94 14.97
C ASP A 22 -6.70 -8.54 15.16
N ARG A 23 -7.80 -8.37 15.92
CA ARG A 23 -8.36 -7.06 16.23
C ARG A 23 -7.38 -6.15 16.98
N ALA A 24 -6.60 -6.72 17.90
CA ALA A 24 -5.57 -5.97 18.63
C ALA A 24 -4.35 -5.66 17.76
N LEU A 25 -3.99 -6.54 16.82
CA LEU A 25 -2.85 -6.37 15.92
C LEU A 25 -3.15 -5.49 14.71
N ARG A 26 -4.43 -5.35 14.32
CA ARG A 26 -4.86 -4.56 13.17
C ARG A 26 -4.28 -3.15 13.20
N GLY A 27 -4.50 -2.38 14.27
CA GLY A 27 -3.99 -1.00 14.36
C GLY A 27 -2.47 -0.90 14.26
N ALA A 28 -1.73 -1.88 14.82
CA ALA A 28 -0.28 -1.93 14.71
C ALA A 28 0.18 -2.23 13.27
N ILE A 29 -0.51 -3.16 12.58
CA ILE A 29 -0.25 -3.47 11.18
C ILE A 29 -0.58 -2.25 10.30
N GLU A 30 -1.70 -1.58 10.52
CA GLU A 30 -2.08 -0.36 9.80
C GLU A 30 -1.01 0.73 9.95
N GLY A 31 -0.58 1.00 11.19
CA GLY A 31 0.49 1.96 11.47
C GLY A 31 1.79 1.59 10.77
N LYS A 32 2.15 0.30 10.78
CA LYS A 32 3.34 -0.20 10.09
C LYS A 32 3.28 0.01 8.58
N ILE A 33 2.15 -0.31 7.94
CA ILE A 33 1.96 -0.14 6.50
C ILE A 33 2.00 1.34 6.12
N ARG A 34 1.33 2.21 6.89
CA ARG A 34 1.40 3.67 6.67
C ARG A 34 2.82 4.19 6.79
N HIS A 35 3.58 3.73 7.78
CA HIS A 35 4.99 4.08 7.94
C HIS A 35 5.87 3.55 6.79
N PHE A 36 5.56 2.37 6.24
CA PHE A 36 6.24 1.86 5.05
C PHE A 36 6.06 2.81 3.85
N PHE A 37 4.84 3.25 3.55
CA PHE A 37 4.58 4.21 2.47
C PHE A 37 5.21 5.58 2.74
N ASP A 38 5.18 6.07 3.99
CA ASP A 38 5.87 7.30 4.39
C ASP A 38 7.39 7.21 4.15
N CYS A 39 8.01 6.05 4.42
CA CYS A 39 9.41 5.82 4.09
C CYS A 39 9.65 5.85 2.58
N VAL A 40 8.74 5.31 1.76
CA VAL A 40 8.83 5.35 0.29
C VAL A 40 8.75 6.81 -0.21
N ASP A 41 7.74 7.56 0.23
CA ASP A 41 7.52 8.96 -0.19
C ASP A 41 8.70 9.87 0.21
N LYS A 42 9.22 9.68 1.43
CA LYS A 42 10.41 10.40 1.93
C LYS A 42 11.73 9.86 1.37
N LYS A 43 11.70 8.81 0.55
CA LYS A 43 12.88 8.14 0.00
C LYS A 43 13.85 7.64 1.09
N ASN A 44 13.32 7.29 2.25
CA ASN A 44 14.05 6.66 3.36
C ASN A 44 14.26 5.16 3.07
N TRP A 45 15.16 4.84 2.15
CA TRP A 45 15.41 3.46 1.71
C TRP A 45 15.85 2.50 2.82
N PRO A 46 16.69 2.90 3.79
CA PRO A 46 16.97 2.06 4.96
C PRO A 46 15.69 1.75 5.75
N GLY A 47 14.85 2.75 6.00
CA GLY A 47 13.55 2.54 6.67
C GLY A 47 12.61 1.64 5.87
N VAL A 48 12.59 1.74 4.53
CA VAL A 48 11.87 0.79 3.66
C VAL A 48 12.38 -0.63 3.88
N GLN A 49 13.70 -0.85 3.89
CA GLN A 49 14.31 -2.17 4.06
C GLN A 49 13.94 -2.85 5.38
N GLU A 50 13.81 -2.08 6.48
CA GLU A 50 13.42 -2.60 7.80
C GLU A 50 12.04 -3.26 7.81
N HIS A 51 11.13 -2.83 6.93
CA HIS A 51 9.80 -3.41 6.80
C HIS A 51 9.78 -4.72 6.02
N LEU A 52 10.77 -4.94 5.15
CA LEU A 52 10.78 -6.02 4.18
C LEU A 52 11.42 -7.28 4.77
N ARG A 53 10.89 -8.46 4.44
CA ARG A 53 11.57 -9.73 4.68
C ARG A 53 12.75 -9.89 3.71
N PRO A 54 13.87 -10.54 4.08
CA PRO A 54 15.03 -10.69 3.19
C PRO A 54 14.74 -11.25 1.79
N ASP A 55 13.80 -12.19 1.68
CA ASP A 55 13.35 -12.85 0.45
C ASP A 55 12.00 -12.30 -0.07
N VAL A 56 11.65 -11.06 0.28
CA VAL A 56 10.42 -10.39 -0.18
C VAL A 56 10.25 -10.45 -1.70
N LYS A 57 9.00 -10.47 -2.17
CA LYS A 57 8.66 -10.40 -3.59
C LYS A 57 7.81 -9.19 -3.89
N LEU A 58 8.17 -8.42 -4.91
CA LEU A 58 7.31 -7.42 -5.53
C LEU A 58 6.80 -7.98 -6.86
N LEU A 59 5.49 -7.94 -7.05
CA LEU A 59 4.81 -8.28 -8.29
C LEU A 59 4.17 -7.00 -8.80
N LEU A 60 4.65 -6.51 -9.93
CA LEU A 60 4.20 -5.24 -10.50
C LEU A 60 3.29 -5.52 -11.70
N ARG A 61 2.03 -5.09 -11.69
CA ARG A 61 1.09 -5.16 -12.84
C ARG A 61 0.80 -6.55 -13.44
N LEU A 62 1.55 -7.59 -13.08
CA LEU A 62 1.44 -8.99 -13.52
C LEU A 62 1.28 -9.15 -15.04
N ARG A 63 1.82 -8.22 -15.85
CA ARG A 63 1.69 -8.27 -17.32
C ARG A 63 2.62 -9.31 -17.94
N GLY A 64 3.70 -9.69 -17.26
CA GLY A 64 4.54 -10.81 -17.63
C GLY A 64 5.57 -11.25 -16.57
N PRO A 65 6.41 -12.26 -16.87
CA PRO A 65 7.44 -12.76 -15.95
C PRO A 65 8.50 -11.72 -15.55
N GLY A 66 8.70 -10.69 -16.38
CA GLY A 66 9.65 -9.61 -16.14
C GLY A 66 9.28 -8.69 -14.98
N ASP A 67 8.04 -8.76 -14.49
CA ASP A 67 7.53 -7.85 -13.47
C ASP A 67 7.58 -8.43 -12.05
N ILE A 68 8.40 -9.47 -11.84
CA ILE A 68 8.58 -10.13 -10.54
C ILE A 68 9.99 -9.84 -10.03
N TYR A 69 10.08 -9.00 -9.01
CA TYR A 69 11.32 -8.65 -8.33
C TYR A 69 11.41 -9.45 -7.02
N ARG A 70 12.54 -10.08 -6.77
CA ARG A 70 12.74 -10.97 -5.62
C ARG A 70 13.87 -10.44 -4.77
N ASN A 71 13.79 -10.63 -3.45
CA ASN A 71 14.70 -10.11 -2.41
C ASN A 71 14.66 -8.59 -2.22
N GLN A 72 15.10 -8.14 -1.04
CA GLN A 72 15.06 -6.74 -0.63
C GLN A 72 15.77 -5.80 -1.61
N HIS A 73 16.93 -6.19 -2.15
CA HIS A 73 17.72 -5.32 -3.02
C HIS A 73 16.94 -4.97 -4.29
N TYR A 74 16.46 -5.98 -5.02
CA TYR A 74 15.74 -5.72 -6.27
C TYR A 74 14.39 -5.06 -6.06
N VAL A 75 13.69 -5.38 -4.95
CA VAL A 75 12.44 -4.69 -4.59
C VAL A 75 12.68 -3.20 -4.33
N VAL A 76 13.70 -2.86 -3.53
CA VAL A 76 14.02 -1.46 -3.22
C VAL A 76 14.50 -0.70 -4.46
N GLU A 77 15.34 -1.32 -5.30
CA GLU A 77 15.77 -0.70 -6.56
C GLU A 77 14.60 -0.46 -7.51
N GLN A 78 13.62 -1.35 -7.57
CA GLN A 78 12.42 -1.12 -8.37
C GLN A 78 11.56 0.01 -7.79
N LEU A 79 11.33 0.05 -6.48
CA LEU A 79 10.59 1.14 -5.83
C LEU A 79 11.27 2.49 -6.07
N LYS A 80 12.60 2.56 -6.02
CA LYS A 80 13.38 3.77 -6.35
C LYS A 80 13.15 4.28 -7.77
N ARG A 81 12.92 3.37 -8.73
CA ARG A 81 12.68 3.71 -10.14
C ARG A 81 11.27 4.24 -10.37
N GLU A 82 10.29 3.67 -9.68
CA GLU A 82 8.88 4.04 -9.85
C GLU A 82 8.51 5.30 -9.05
N VAL A 83 9.14 5.54 -7.90
CA VAL A 83 8.77 6.66 -7.01
C VAL A 83 9.12 8.02 -7.62
N ALA A 84 8.10 8.85 -7.82
CA ALA A 84 8.31 10.21 -8.30
C ALA A 84 8.99 11.09 -7.23
N SER A 85 9.61 12.19 -7.65
CA SER A 85 10.18 13.16 -6.71
C SER A 85 9.08 14.00 -6.09
N GLY A 86 9.08 14.12 -4.76
CA GLY A 86 8.01 14.85 -4.04
C GLY A 86 6.67 14.12 -4.06
N GLN A 87 6.67 12.81 -4.29
CA GLN A 87 5.47 11.99 -4.23
C GLN A 87 4.84 12.03 -2.84
N THR A 88 3.51 12.06 -2.78
CA THR A 88 2.75 11.87 -1.54
C THR A 88 1.69 10.79 -1.76
N THR A 89 1.63 9.83 -0.84
CA THR A 89 0.67 8.72 -0.86
C THR A 89 -0.46 8.94 0.15
N VAL A 90 -1.70 8.93 -0.34
CA VAL A 90 -2.92 8.95 0.46
C VAL A 90 -3.56 7.57 0.45
N HIS A 91 -3.75 6.99 1.62
CA HIS A 91 -4.37 5.68 1.78
C HIS A 91 -5.90 5.85 1.84
N LYS A 92 -6.59 5.61 0.73
CA LYS A 92 -8.05 5.77 0.61
C LYS A 92 -8.81 4.69 1.35
N LEU A 93 -8.28 3.48 1.35
CA LEU A 93 -8.80 2.35 2.12
C LEU A 93 -7.64 1.45 2.51
N LEU A 94 -7.60 1.00 3.76
CA LEU A 94 -6.61 0.04 4.23
C LEU A 94 -7.33 -1.02 5.06
N LEU A 95 -7.38 -2.23 4.52
CA LEU A 95 -8.02 -3.38 5.15
C LEU A 95 -6.96 -4.37 5.58
N VAL A 96 -7.01 -4.80 6.84
CA VAL A 96 -6.13 -5.83 7.39
C VAL A 96 -6.95 -7.07 7.75
N ASP A 97 -6.55 -8.20 7.18
CA ASP A 97 -7.16 -9.50 7.39
C ASP A 97 -6.07 -10.57 7.56
N ARG A 98 -5.93 -11.14 8.75
CA ARG A 98 -5.08 -12.31 9.05
C ARG A 98 -3.67 -12.25 8.43
N GLY A 99 -2.97 -11.13 8.62
CA GLY A 99 -1.60 -10.93 8.08
C GLY A 99 -1.53 -10.60 6.59
N ARG A 100 -2.66 -10.30 5.96
CA ARG A 100 -2.76 -9.74 4.62
C ARG A 100 -3.37 -8.34 4.69
N VAL A 101 -2.84 -7.43 3.91
CA VAL A 101 -3.29 -6.05 3.82
C VAL A 101 -3.70 -5.76 2.39
N THR A 102 -4.91 -5.21 2.22
CA THR A 102 -5.36 -4.63 0.96
C THR A 102 -5.45 -3.13 1.14
N CYS A 103 -4.66 -2.39 0.36
CA CYS A 103 -4.58 -0.94 0.45
C CYS A 103 -4.93 -0.32 -0.90
N TYR A 104 -6.01 0.46 -0.95
CA TYR A 104 -6.29 1.34 -2.07
C TYR A 104 -5.66 2.70 -1.78
N ALA A 105 -4.74 3.14 -2.64
CA ALA A 105 -3.99 4.37 -2.44
C ALA A 105 -4.05 5.27 -3.67
N ALA A 106 -4.05 6.58 -3.43
CA ALA A 106 -3.76 7.61 -4.41
C ALA A 106 -2.34 8.11 -4.18
N THR A 107 -1.57 8.28 -5.25
CA THR A 107 -0.25 8.92 -5.22
C THR A 107 -0.28 10.19 -6.04
N PHE A 108 0.31 11.25 -5.50
CA PHE A 108 0.36 12.58 -6.12
C PHE A 108 1.79 13.02 -6.31
N TRP A 109 2.15 13.60 -7.46
CA TRP A 109 3.47 14.18 -7.66
C TRP A 109 3.47 15.30 -8.71
N MET A 110 4.35 16.28 -8.52
CA MET A 110 4.57 17.35 -9.49
C MET A 110 5.25 16.83 -10.76
N ALA A 111 4.78 17.28 -11.92
CA ALA A 111 5.48 17.06 -13.17
C ALA A 111 6.77 17.89 -13.25
N ARG A 112 7.81 17.34 -13.88
CA ARG A 112 9.02 18.09 -14.20
C ARG A 112 8.78 18.89 -15.47
N VAL A 113 8.39 20.14 -15.32
CA VAL A 113 8.13 21.05 -16.44
C VAL A 113 9.30 22.01 -16.68
N LYS A 114 9.44 22.50 -17.92
CA LYS A 114 10.40 23.59 -18.21
C LYS A 114 9.90 24.90 -17.62
N ALA A 115 10.79 25.86 -17.36
CA ALA A 115 10.46 27.12 -16.68
C ALA A 115 9.34 27.95 -17.34
N GLU A 116 9.11 27.77 -18.64
CA GLU A 116 8.10 28.50 -19.42
C GLU A 116 6.75 27.76 -19.52
N GLN A 117 6.65 26.56 -18.95
CA GLN A 117 5.43 25.75 -18.99
C GLN A 117 4.62 25.94 -17.71
N THR A 118 3.30 25.97 -17.87
CA THR A 118 2.38 25.98 -16.73
C THR A 118 2.61 24.73 -15.88
N PRO A 119 2.77 24.86 -14.55
CA PRO A 119 2.92 23.72 -13.68
C PRO A 119 1.65 22.87 -13.69
N TYR A 120 1.84 21.56 -13.63
CA TYR A 120 0.79 20.57 -13.46
C TYR A 120 1.30 19.43 -12.60
N PHE A 121 0.38 18.67 -12.01
CA PHE A 121 0.69 17.50 -11.20
C PHE A 121 -0.06 16.29 -11.71
N PHE A 122 0.39 15.12 -11.27
CA PHE A 122 -0.21 13.84 -11.58
C PHE A 122 -0.83 13.21 -10.35
N GLU A 123 -1.92 12.47 -10.55
CA GLU A 123 -2.54 11.58 -9.59
C GLU A 123 -2.61 10.18 -10.20
N SER A 124 -2.29 9.15 -9.40
CA SER A 124 -2.48 7.75 -9.81
C SER A 124 -3.12 6.95 -8.69
N HIS A 125 -4.01 6.04 -9.08
CA HIS A 125 -4.70 5.13 -8.16
C HIS A 125 -4.17 3.71 -8.29
N GLN A 126 -3.81 3.11 -7.16
CA GLN A 126 -3.25 1.75 -7.14
C GLN A 126 -3.85 0.93 -6.00
N VAL A 127 -4.03 -0.37 -6.26
CA VAL A 127 -4.37 -1.35 -5.23
C VAL A 127 -3.14 -2.17 -4.89
N PHE A 128 -2.70 -2.07 -3.64
CA PHE A 128 -1.63 -2.87 -3.08
C PHE A 128 -2.22 -4.03 -2.29
N VAL A 129 -1.77 -5.24 -2.60
CA VAL A 129 -2.03 -6.42 -1.79
C VAL A 129 -0.72 -6.87 -1.18
N ILE A 130 -0.60 -6.69 0.14
CA ILE A 130 0.62 -6.87 0.90
C ILE A 130 0.43 -8.06 1.83
N ASP A 131 1.23 -9.11 1.66
CA ASP A 131 1.23 -10.22 2.60
C ASP A 131 2.37 -10.04 3.61
N LEU A 132 2.07 -10.32 4.88
CA LEU A 132 3.01 -10.30 5.99
C LEU A 132 3.38 -11.73 6.41
N ASP A 133 4.54 -11.87 7.05
CA ASP A 133 4.91 -13.10 7.76
C ASP A 133 4.50 -13.05 9.25
N ASP A 134 4.81 -14.11 9.99
CA ASP A 134 4.46 -14.25 11.41
C ASP A 134 5.18 -13.22 12.31
N ARG A 135 6.20 -12.53 11.79
CA ARG A 135 6.90 -11.41 12.45
C ARG A 135 6.40 -10.05 11.95
N HIS A 136 5.30 -10.05 11.20
CA HIS A 136 4.71 -8.89 10.54
C HIS A 136 5.65 -8.19 9.55
N GLN A 137 6.69 -8.87 9.03
CA GLN A 137 7.51 -8.34 7.94
C GLN A 137 6.82 -8.55 6.60
N ILE A 138 6.99 -7.62 5.67
CA ILE A 138 6.40 -7.71 4.34
C ILE A 138 7.12 -8.82 3.56
N LYS A 139 6.40 -9.91 3.29
CA LYS A 139 6.91 -11.03 2.47
C LYS A 139 6.55 -10.91 1.00
N ARG A 140 5.47 -10.18 0.69
CA ARG A 140 5.01 -9.97 -0.68
C ARG A 140 4.28 -8.64 -0.81
N ILE A 141 4.52 -7.95 -1.92
CA ILE A 141 3.77 -6.78 -2.38
C ILE A 141 3.29 -7.11 -3.80
N ASP A 142 1.98 -7.03 -4.02
CA ASP A 142 1.34 -7.18 -5.32
C ASP A 142 0.65 -5.86 -5.66
N ILE A 143 1.16 -5.15 -6.66
CA ILE A 143 0.62 -3.88 -7.13
C ILE A 143 -0.27 -4.18 -8.32
N ARG A 144 -1.58 -4.01 -8.11
CA ARG A 144 -2.61 -4.21 -9.13
C ARG A 144 -3.00 -2.86 -9.69
N ASP A 145 -2.77 -2.69 -10.99
CA ASP A 145 -3.43 -1.62 -11.75
C ASP A 145 -4.93 -1.87 -11.70
N ASN A 146 -5.72 -0.84 -11.36
CA ASN A 146 -7.14 -0.87 -11.67
C ASN A 146 -7.42 -0.24 -13.06
N THR A 147 -6.57 0.71 -13.49
CA THR A 147 -6.47 1.26 -14.84
C THR A 147 -5.11 1.99 -14.96
N ASP A 148 -4.53 2.09 -16.16
CA ASP A 148 -3.32 2.91 -16.44
C ASP A 148 -3.60 4.44 -16.31
N ASP A 149 -4.59 4.85 -15.52
CA ASP A 149 -5.08 6.23 -15.43
C ASP A 149 -4.20 7.05 -14.48
N VAL A 150 -3.03 7.43 -14.98
CA VAL A 150 -2.33 8.60 -14.45
C VAL A 150 -3.12 9.82 -14.90
N MET A 151 -3.85 10.44 -13.98
CA MET A 151 -4.62 11.65 -14.23
C MET A 151 -3.69 12.86 -14.15
N GLN A 152 -3.85 13.79 -15.08
CA GLN A 152 -3.11 15.05 -15.11
C GLN A 152 -4.02 16.19 -14.64
N HIS A 153 -3.50 17.03 -13.75
CA HIS A 153 -4.23 18.15 -13.17
C HIS A 153 -3.44 19.46 -13.34
N ASP A 154 -4.09 20.49 -13.84
CA ASP A 154 -3.48 21.82 -13.95
C ASP A 154 -3.29 22.45 -12.57
N GLY A 155 -2.05 22.76 -12.22
CA GLY A 155 -1.76 23.33 -10.91
C GLY A 155 -0.33 23.19 -10.43
N ASP A 156 0.01 24.08 -9.51
CA ASP A 156 1.26 24.06 -8.76
C ASP A 156 1.13 23.19 -7.49
N LYS A 157 2.17 23.29 -6.64
CA LYS A 157 2.26 22.55 -5.39
C LYS A 157 1.10 22.83 -4.44
N ASP A 158 0.62 24.07 -4.39
CA ASP A 158 -0.46 24.47 -3.48
C ASP A 158 -1.77 23.80 -3.91
N LYS A 159 -2.06 23.75 -5.22
CA LYS A 159 -3.22 23.00 -5.74
C LYS A 159 -3.10 21.50 -5.52
N MET A 160 -1.89 20.94 -5.66
CA MET A 160 -1.65 19.53 -5.35
C MET A 160 -1.91 19.24 -3.85
N GLU A 161 -1.47 20.12 -2.95
CA GLU A 161 -1.72 19.99 -1.51
C GLU A 161 -3.22 20.05 -1.17
N ILE A 162 -3.98 20.93 -1.83
CA ILE A 162 -5.44 20.96 -1.70
C ILE A 162 -6.06 19.62 -2.12
N ALA A 163 -5.67 19.10 -3.30
CA ALA A 163 -6.19 17.82 -3.79
C ALA A 163 -5.84 16.64 -2.86
N ILE A 164 -4.65 16.66 -2.26
CA ILE A 164 -4.23 15.68 -1.25
C ILE A 164 -5.15 15.74 -0.02
N GLU A 165 -5.44 16.94 0.50
CA GLU A 165 -6.30 17.10 1.69
C GLU A 165 -7.77 16.75 1.40
N GLU A 166 -8.28 17.08 0.22
CA GLU A 166 -9.60 16.63 -0.25
C GLU A 166 -9.66 15.10 -0.30
N THR A 167 -8.65 14.46 -0.88
CA THR A 167 -8.57 12.99 -0.97
C THR A 167 -8.47 12.33 0.40
N LYS A 168 -7.76 12.94 1.36
CA LYS A 168 -7.71 12.46 2.76
C LYS A 168 -9.08 12.56 3.43
N THR A 169 -9.79 13.67 3.21
CA THR A 169 -11.14 13.89 3.76
C THR A 169 -12.11 12.85 3.19
N ASP A 170 -12.08 12.61 1.89
CA ASP A 170 -12.88 11.56 1.23
C ASP A 170 -12.55 10.17 1.77
N ALA A 171 -11.27 9.87 2.00
CA ALA A 171 -10.84 8.60 2.59
C ALA A 171 -11.42 8.38 3.99
N MET A 172 -11.48 9.42 4.82
CA MET A 172 -12.10 9.35 6.15
C MET A 172 -13.59 9.05 6.04
N HIS A 173 -14.30 9.71 5.12
CA HIS A 173 -15.72 9.47 4.90
C HIS A 173 -16.03 8.09 4.30
N LEU A 174 -15.09 7.48 3.59
CA LEU A 174 -15.23 6.12 3.09
C LEU A 174 -15.22 5.10 4.23
N ILE A 175 -14.37 5.32 5.24
CA ILE A 175 -14.28 4.45 6.44
C ILE A 175 -15.56 4.53 7.27
N ASP A 176 -16.16 5.72 7.41
CA ASP A 176 -17.41 5.90 8.17
C ASP A 176 -18.63 5.19 7.55
N ARG A 177 -18.53 4.73 6.29
CA ARG A 177 -19.62 4.08 5.54
C ARG A 177 -19.49 2.56 5.47
N ILE A 178 -18.40 1.98 5.97
CA ILE A 178 -18.11 0.54 5.99
C ILE A 178 -18.31 0.00 7.41
#